data_AF-A0A0H5P6X0-F1
#
_entry.id   AF-A0A0H5P6X0-F1
#
_cell.length_a   1.000
_cell.length_b   1.000
_cell.length_c   1.000
_cell.angle_alpha   90.00
_cell.angle_beta   90.00
_cell.angle_gamma   90.00
#
_symmetry.space_group_name_H-M   'P 1'
#
loop_
_entity.id
_entity.type
_entity.pdbx_description
1 polymer ?
#
loop_
_entity_poly.entity_id
_entity_poly.type
_entity_poly.pdbx_seq_one_letter_code
_entity_poly.pdbx_strand_id
1 'polypeptide(L)'
;MTPADAIVLAGGRASRMGGVDKPGLMVGGRSMLEAALAAVAGCAARVVVGPHRPGLDPDIRQVRESPPGSGPVAAIEAGLRALADSAAPLVVVLAADMPFLTGATVAELLRVAADSDAQAVFAADRSGRPQYLAGVWRRPALRAALDGLDSVVNQPMKALVPAGSVTVELDGVTDCDTEDEVRRARVRAGEPLDLAQARAALRAELTALPVHRGVLRDARGAALAEPLTAAEALPRFDVSAMDGYAVAGDGPWRLRRDIGFAGGQRPAGLRPGEAVRIATGAHVPEGTDRVVRDEFAELSPDQLLHRLPDTPLREDIRRRGEDREVGDLVASAGTPVTLALVSAAASVEVTEAAVRGPVRARIVVTGDEIRSTGPLRAGQTRDSIGPVLPDLLTACGVRTVDLVHLRDTPNGFDEVLAAADDCDLLVVVGATGRGAADQLRGALDRADATIVVPRLRMRPGGSTIVAETDSGTTVLGLPGNPFAAVATALALTPALVAARTGAQPPRPLLVPLANAAAVAAPVTRVVPARAAEGGWLGDAAVRTAHLGGLIDRDGLAVVAPGARDGDPVEILPLPR
;
A
#
# COMPACT_ATOMS: atom_id res chain seq x y z
N MET A 1 -44.76 -17.10 4.72
CA MET A 1 -44.12 -16.04 3.90
C MET A 1 -45.07 -15.67 2.79
N THR A 2 -45.29 -14.37 2.57
CA THR A 2 -46.03 -13.89 1.39
C THR A 2 -45.28 -14.32 0.12
N PRO A 3 -45.91 -15.02 -0.82
CA PRO A 3 -45.23 -15.46 -2.04
C PRO A 3 -44.78 -14.26 -2.88
N ALA A 4 -43.59 -14.35 -3.45
CA ALA A 4 -43.00 -13.33 -4.30
C ALA A 4 -42.37 -13.96 -5.55
N ASP A 5 -42.44 -13.25 -6.67
CA ASP A 5 -41.65 -13.56 -7.86
C ASP A 5 -40.39 -12.69 -7.90
N ALA A 6 -39.42 -13.07 -8.73
CA ALA A 6 -38.19 -12.32 -8.90
C ALA A 6 -37.89 -11.98 -10.37
N ILE A 7 -37.44 -10.74 -10.57
CA ILE A 7 -36.86 -10.24 -11.81
C ILE A 7 -35.40 -9.87 -11.51
N VAL A 8 -34.46 -10.56 -12.15
CA VAL A 8 -33.02 -10.30 -12.05
C VAL A 8 -32.53 -9.65 -13.35
N LEU A 9 -32.04 -8.43 -13.26
CA LEU A 9 -31.55 -7.66 -14.39
C LEU A 9 -30.08 -7.98 -14.64
N ALA A 10 -29.80 -8.70 -15.74
CA ALA A 10 -28.46 -9.15 -16.13
C ALA A 10 -27.99 -8.53 -17.47
N GLY A 11 -28.57 -7.38 -17.82
CA GLY A 11 -28.23 -6.57 -18.98
C GLY A 11 -27.50 -5.28 -18.59
N GLY A 12 -26.94 -4.59 -19.59
CA GLY A 12 -26.21 -3.34 -19.39
C GLY A 12 -25.09 -3.20 -20.43
N ARG A 13 -24.79 -1.95 -20.84
CA ARG A 13 -23.74 -1.70 -21.84
C ARG A 13 -22.32 -1.76 -21.29
N ALA A 14 -22.14 -1.81 -19.97
CA ALA A 14 -20.85 -1.82 -19.27
C ALA A 14 -19.83 -0.83 -19.87
N SER A 15 -20.31 0.35 -20.26
CA SER A 15 -19.54 1.33 -21.03
C SER A 15 -18.33 1.88 -20.27
N ARG A 16 -18.39 1.86 -18.93
CA ARG A 16 -17.28 2.24 -18.02
C ARG A 16 -16.22 1.15 -17.83
N MET A 17 -16.49 -0.08 -18.28
CA MET A 17 -15.59 -1.25 -18.16
C MET A 17 -15.26 -1.82 -19.54
N GLY A 18 -15.23 -0.99 -20.59
CA GLY A 18 -14.84 -1.42 -21.94
C GLY A 18 -15.77 -2.45 -22.60
N GLY A 19 -17.03 -2.55 -22.16
CA GLY A 19 -18.00 -3.51 -22.72
C GLY A 19 -17.91 -4.93 -22.13
N VAL A 20 -17.22 -5.11 -21.01
CA VAL A 20 -17.13 -6.38 -20.29
C VAL A 20 -18.49 -6.81 -19.74
N ASP A 21 -18.77 -8.11 -19.81
CA ASP A 21 -19.97 -8.72 -19.24
C ASP A 21 -19.95 -8.68 -17.69
N LYS A 22 -20.42 -7.56 -17.13
CA LYS A 22 -20.40 -7.28 -15.69
C LYS A 22 -21.09 -8.37 -14.85
N PRO A 23 -22.33 -8.83 -15.15
CA PRO A 23 -22.95 -9.92 -14.39
C PRO A 23 -22.17 -11.24 -14.38
N GLY A 24 -21.34 -11.49 -15.39
CA GLY A 24 -20.49 -12.68 -15.51
C GLY A 24 -19.17 -12.60 -14.73
N LEU A 25 -18.82 -11.45 -14.16
CA LEU A 25 -17.59 -11.30 -13.39
C LEU A 25 -17.64 -12.12 -12.09
N MET A 26 -16.53 -12.82 -11.81
CA MET A 26 -16.38 -13.65 -10.62
C MET A 26 -15.98 -12.81 -9.40
N VAL A 27 -16.69 -13.03 -8.29
CA VAL A 27 -16.40 -12.50 -6.95
C VAL A 27 -16.69 -13.60 -5.92
N GLY A 28 -15.69 -14.00 -5.15
CA GLY A 28 -15.84 -15.03 -4.11
C GLY A 28 -16.10 -16.42 -4.67
N GLY A 29 -15.61 -16.72 -5.88
CA GLY A 29 -15.77 -18.03 -6.53
C GLY A 29 -17.12 -18.25 -7.23
N ARG A 30 -17.99 -17.25 -7.29
CA ARG A 30 -19.24 -17.25 -8.07
C ARG A 30 -19.37 -15.97 -8.89
N SER A 31 -20.16 -15.98 -9.95
CA SER A 31 -20.49 -14.79 -10.71
C SER A 31 -21.47 -13.89 -9.95
N MET A 32 -21.51 -12.59 -10.28
CA MET A 32 -22.48 -11.66 -9.68
C MET A 32 -23.93 -12.05 -10.01
N LEU A 33 -24.18 -12.62 -11.20
CA LEU A 33 -25.47 -13.19 -11.57
C LEU A 33 -25.86 -14.37 -10.67
N GLU A 34 -24.94 -15.31 -10.41
CA GLU A 34 -25.20 -16.43 -9.50
C GLU A 34 -25.51 -15.95 -8.08
N ALA A 35 -24.84 -14.89 -7.61
CA ALA A 35 -25.14 -14.27 -6.32
C ALA A 35 -26.59 -13.74 -6.25
N ALA A 36 -27.02 -12.97 -7.26
CA ALA A 36 -28.38 -12.45 -7.35
C ALA A 36 -29.42 -13.58 -7.44
N LEU A 37 -29.17 -14.61 -8.26
CA LEU A 37 -30.07 -15.76 -8.40
C LEU A 37 -30.18 -16.58 -7.11
N ALA A 38 -29.07 -16.76 -6.39
CA ALA A 38 -29.09 -17.42 -5.09
C ALA A 38 -29.90 -16.61 -4.04
N ALA A 39 -29.82 -15.27 -4.08
CA ALA A 39 -30.58 -14.41 -3.18
C ALA A 39 -32.10 -14.54 -3.36
N VAL A 40 -32.57 -14.87 -4.58
CA VAL A 40 -34.00 -15.06 -4.90
C VAL A 40 -34.41 -16.52 -5.04
N ALA A 41 -33.60 -17.47 -4.57
CA ALA A 41 -33.88 -18.90 -4.70
C ALA A 41 -35.22 -19.32 -4.07
N GLY A 42 -35.71 -18.59 -3.06
CA GLY A 42 -37.01 -18.82 -2.42
C GLY A 42 -38.22 -18.18 -3.12
N CYS A 43 -38.04 -17.48 -4.24
CA CYS A 43 -39.15 -16.89 -5.01
C CYS A 43 -39.86 -17.93 -5.88
N ALA A 44 -41.16 -17.75 -6.09
CA ALA A 44 -42.03 -18.72 -6.78
C ALA A 44 -41.68 -18.85 -8.27
N ALA A 45 -41.57 -17.74 -8.98
CA ALA A 45 -41.02 -17.69 -10.33
C ALA A 45 -39.83 -16.73 -10.40
N ARG A 46 -38.83 -17.08 -11.22
CA ARG A 46 -37.59 -16.32 -11.37
C ARG A 46 -37.35 -16.04 -12.85
N VAL A 47 -37.12 -14.78 -13.18
CA VAL A 47 -36.83 -14.32 -14.53
C VAL A 47 -35.50 -13.58 -14.56
N VAL A 48 -34.63 -13.94 -15.50
CA VAL A 48 -33.44 -13.17 -15.85
C VAL A 48 -33.73 -12.34 -17.10
N VAL A 49 -33.46 -11.04 -17.03
CA VAL A 49 -33.65 -10.12 -18.16
C VAL A 49 -32.30 -9.64 -18.67
N GLY A 50 -31.97 -9.93 -19.93
CA GLY A 50 -30.74 -9.52 -20.57
C GLY A 50 -30.30 -10.44 -21.73
N PRO A 51 -29.02 -10.40 -22.13
CA PRO A 51 -28.46 -11.38 -23.07
C PRO A 51 -28.63 -12.82 -22.55
N HIS A 52 -28.89 -13.76 -23.46
CA HIS A 52 -29.07 -15.17 -23.12
C HIS A 52 -27.82 -15.75 -22.44
N ARG A 53 -28.02 -16.51 -21.37
CA ARG A 53 -26.99 -17.12 -20.53
C ARG A 53 -27.08 -18.64 -20.62
N PRO A 54 -26.10 -19.31 -21.24
CA PRO A 54 -26.05 -20.77 -21.23
C PRO A 54 -25.77 -21.27 -19.79
N GLY A 55 -26.36 -22.41 -19.43
CA GLY A 55 -26.08 -23.08 -18.15
C GLY A 55 -26.89 -22.59 -16.94
N LEU A 56 -27.83 -21.66 -17.12
CA LEU A 56 -28.83 -21.39 -16.08
C LEU A 56 -29.81 -22.58 -15.96
N ASP A 57 -30.33 -22.77 -14.75
CA ASP A 57 -31.36 -23.76 -14.46
C ASP A 57 -32.57 -23.58 -15.41
N PRO A 58 -33.09 -24.66 -16.04
CA PRO A 58 -34.26 -24.60 -16.92
C PRO A 58 -35.49 -23.93 -16.31
N ASP A 59 -35.64 -23.94 -14.99
CA ASP A 59 -36.76 -23.30 -14.28
C ASP A 59 -36.63 -21.76 -14.23
N ILE A 60 -35.46 -21.21 -14.58
CA ILE A 60 -35.22 -19.77 -14.65
C ILE A 60 -35.56 -19.28 -16.06
N ARG A 61 -36.65 -18.54 -16.20
CA ARG A 61 -37.06 -17.96 -17.49
C ARG A 61 -36.06 -16.88 -17.90
N GLN A 62 -35.65 -16.89 -19.16
CA GLN A 62 -34.76 -15.86 -19.70
C GLN A 62 -35.50 -15.05 -20.76
N VAL A 63 -35.54 -13.74 -20.59
CA VAL A 63 -36.11 -12.80 -21.56
C VAL A 63 -35.16 -11.64 -21.80
N ARG A 64 -35.47 -10.80 -22.78
CA ARG A 64 -34.68 -9.62 -23.10
C ARG A 64 -35.61 -8.45 -23.37
N GLU A 65 -35.21 -7.27 -22.92
CA GLU A 65 -35.89 -6.03 -23.24
C GLU A 65 -35.83 -5.74 -24.75
N SER A 66 -36.87 -5.07 -25.26
CA SER A 66 -36.97 -4.68 -26.66
C SER A 66 -37.22 -3.17 -26.78
N PRO A 67 -36.36 -2.42 -27.51
CA PRO A 67 -35.08 -2.86 -28.09
C PRO A 67 -34.03 -3.26 -27.03
N PRO A 68 -33.06 -4.14 -27.34
CA PRO A 68 -31.96 -4.44 -26.43
C PRO A 68 -31.16 -3.23 -25.98
N GLY A 69 -30.84 -3.15 -24.69
CA GLY A 69 -30.10 -2.05 -24.10
C GLY A 69 -30.94 -0.81 -23.80
N SER A 70 -32.27 -0.94 -23.76
CA SER A 70 -33.22 0.15 -23.47
C SER A 70 -33.31 0.55 -21.99
N GLY A 71 -32.38 0.09 -21.15
CA GLY A 71 -32.29 0.48 -19.75
C GLY A 71 -33.12 -0.38 -18.78
N PRO A 72 -33.03 -0.10 -17.47
CA PRO A 72 -33.57 -0.96 -16.42
C PRO A 72 -35.10 -1.02 -16.40
N VAL A 73 -35.80 0.08 -16.71
CA VAL A 73 -37.27 0.13 -16.70
C VAL A 73 -37.87 -0.77 -17.80
N ALA A 74 -37.32 -0.72 -19.01
CA ALA A 74 -37.70 -1.63 -20.10
C ALA A 74 -37.42 -3.10 -19.76
N ALA A 75 -36.33 -3.36 -19.02
CA ALA A 75 -36.01 -4.70 -18.56
C ALA A 75 -36.99 -5.21 -17.49
N ILE A 76 -37.39 -4.37 -16.54
CA ILE A 76 -38.41 -4.70 -15.54
C ILE A 76 -39.76 -4.99 -16.23
N GLU A 77 -40.15 -4.20 -17.23
CA GLU A 77 -41.37 -4.43 -18.01
C GLU A 77 -41.35 -5.80 -18.71
N ALA A 78 -40.24 -6.14 -19.38
CA ALA A 78 -40.06 -7.44 -20.04
C ALA A 78 -40.11 -8.60 -19.03
N GLY A 79 -39.45 -8.45 -17.88
CA GLY A 79 -39.49 -9.42 -16.79
C GLY A 79 -40.90 -9.62 -16.23
N LEU A 80 -41.65 -8.53 -16.01
CA LEU A 80 -43.01 -8.60 -15.48
C LEU A 80 -43.98 -9.26 -16.47
N ARG A 81 -43.83 -9.01 -17.78
CA ARG A 81 -44.59 -9.73 -18.82
C ARG A 81 -44.30 -11.23 -18.78
N ALA A 82 -43.05 -11.64 -18.56
CA ALA A 82 -42.68 -13.05 -18.45
C ALA A 82 -43.22 -13.73 -17.18
N LEU A 83 -43.71 -12.96 -16.22
CA LEU A 83 -44.35 -13.40 -14.98
C LEU A 83 -45.89 -13.30 -15.01
N ALA A 84 -46.50 -13.10 -16.19
CA ALA A 84 -47.95 -12.89 -16.32
C ALA A 84 -48.80 -14.04 -15.76
N ASP A 85 -48.29 -15.28 -15.82
CA ASP A 85 -49.01 -16.47 -15.36
C ASP A 85 -48.90 -16.70 -13.84
N SER A 86 -48.14 -15.88 -13.12
CA SER A 86 -47.96 -15.99 -11.67
C SER A 86 -48.89 -15.06 -10.91
N ALA A 87 -49.49 -15.60 -9.84
CA ALA A 87 -50.37 -14.87 -8.93
C ALA A 87 -49.65 -14.26 -7.72
N ALA A 88 -48.31 -14.28 -7.67
CA ALA A 88 -47.55 -13.75 -6.54
C ALA A 88 -47.82 -12.23 -6.36
N PRO A 89 -48.27 -11.77 -5.18
CA PRO A 89 -48.62 -10.37 -4.95
C PRO A 89 -47.42 -9.43 -4.91
N LEU A 90 -46.22 -9.97 -4.65
CA LEU A 90 -44.97 -9.24 -4.57
C LEU A 90 -44.02 -9.60 -5.71
N VAL A 91 -43.20 -8.62 -6.12
CA VAL A 91 -42.14 -8.79 -7.13
C VAL A 91 -40.84 -8.22 -6.57
N VAL A 92 -39.84 -9.08 -6.44
CA VAL A 92 -38.46 -8.70 -6.13
C VAL A 92 -37.77 -8.28 -7.43
N VAL A 93 -37.12 -7.12 -7.44
CA VAL A 93 -36.30 -6.63 -8.55
C VAL A 93 -34.87 -6.47 -8.06
N LEU A 94 -33.94 -7.23 -8.65
CA LEU A 94 -32.51 -7.19 -8.34
C LEU A 94 -31.68 -6.88 -9.59
N ALA A 95 -30.64 -6.04 -9.48
CA ALA A 95 -29.56 -5.98 -10.46
C ALA A 95 -28.52 -7.07 -10.19
N ALA A 96 -27.95 -7.63 -11.26
CA ALA A 96 -26.94 -8.68 -11.21
C ALA A 96 -25.51 -8.11 -11.05
N ASP A 97 -25.35 -7.08 -10.23
CA ASP A 97 -24.08 -6.39 -10.00
C ASP A 97 -23.74 -6.11 -8.53
N MET A 98 -24.53 -6.68 -7.63
CA MET A 98 -24.33 -6.62 -6.19
C MET A 98 -23.84 -8.01 -5.71
N PRO A 99 -22.51 -8.24 -5.64
CA PRO A 99 -21.93 -9.58 -5.43
C PRO A 99 -22.25 -10.20 -4.06
N PHE A 100 -22.66 -9.36 -3.10
CA PHE A 100 -22.90 -9.73 -1.70
C PHE A 100 -24.38 -9.82 -1.34
N LEU A 101 -25.30 -9.74 -2.32
CA LEU A 101 -26.71 -10.00 -2.06
C LEU A 101 -26.90 -11.42 -1.52
N THR A 102 -27.77 -11.53 -0.52
CA THR A 102 -28.11 -12.80 0.13
C THR A 102 -29.62 -13.00 0.21
N GLY A 103 -30.03 -14.25 0.45
CA GLY A 103 -31.44 -14.55 0.73
C GLY A 103 -31.96 -13.85 1.99
N ALA A 104 -31.09 -13.60 2.98
CA ALA A 104 -31.46 -12.84 4.18
C ALA A 104 -31.79 -11.38 3.86
N THR A 105 -31.01 -10.75 2.98
CA THR A 105 -31.28 -9.39 2.47
C THR A 105 -32.66 -9.32 1.80
N VAL A 106 -32.98 -10.28 0.92
CA VAL A 106 -34.27 -10.35 0.24
C VAL A 106 -35.42 -10.65 1.21
N ALA A 107 -35.19 -11.56 2.17
CA ALA A 107 -36.18 -11.90 3.20
C ALA A 107 -36.55 -10.69 4.07
N GLU A 108 -35.58 -9.84 4.41
CA GLU A 108 -35.82 -8.62 5.19
C GLU A 108 -36.62 -7.58 4.40
N LEU A 109 -36.29 -7.37 3.12
CA LEU A 109 -37.10 -6.49 2.24
C LEU A 109 -38.54 -7.01 2.11
N LEU A 110 -38.73 -8.32 1.96
CA LEU A 110 -40.05 -8.96 1.90
C LEU A 110 -40.81 -8.80 3.23
N ARG A 111 -40.12 -8.92 4.37
CA ARG A 111 -40.70 -8.71 5.71
C ARG A 111 -41.20 -7.28 5.85
N VAL A 112 -40.36 -6.28 5.55
CA VAL A 112 -40.76 -4.86 5.61
C VAL A 112 -41.88 -4.54 4.63
N ALA A 113 -41.90 -5.14 3.44
CA ALA A 113 -43.00 -4.98 2.48
C ALA A 113 -44.31 -5.61 2.97
N ALA A 114 -44.25 -6.70 3.74
CA ALA A 114 -45.42 -7.33 4.35
C ALA A 114 -45.95 -6.54 5.55
N ASP A 115 -45.05 -5.95 6.34
CA ASP A 115 -45.36 -5.21 7.57
C ASP A 115 -45.73 -3.74 7.34
N SER A 116 -45.72 -3.26 6.09
CA SER A 116 -46.03 -1.87 5.73
C SER A 116 -47.02 -1.75 4.57
N ASP A 117 -47.69 -0.60 4.49
CA ASP A 117 -48.54 -0.22 3.35
C ASP A 117 -47.74 0.37 2.18
N ALA A 118 -46.40 0.27 2.23
CA ALA A 118 -45.52 0.75 1.20
C ALA A 118 -45.81 0.05 -0.14
N GLN A 119 -45.83 0.84 -1.22
CA GLN A 119 -46.01 0.32 -2.57
C GLN A 119 -44.72 -0.31 -3.12
N ALA A 120 -43.57 0.15 -2.62
CA ALA A 120 -42.26 -0.42 -2.86
C ALA A 120 -41.36 -0.24 -1.63
N VAL A 121 -40.49 -1.21 -1.40
CA VAL A 121 -39.44 -1.19 -0.37
C VAL A 121 -38.10 -1.36 -1.08
N PHE A 122 -37.16 -0.46 -0.83
CA PHE A 122 -35.82 -0.51 -1.41
C PHE A 122 -34.76 -0.72 -0.33
N ALA A 123 -33.68 -1.40 -0.70
CA ALA A 123 -32.48 -1.36 0.11
C ALA A 123 -31.82 0.04 0.04
N ALA A 124 -31.15 0.44 1.11
CA ALA A 124 -30.12 1.47 1.09
C ALA A 124 -28.79 0.88 1.55
N ASP A 125 -27.70 1.43 1.02
CA ASP A 125 -26.38 1.19 1.58
C ASP A 125 -26.18 1.95 2.90
N ARG A 126 -25.06 1.71 3.59
CA ARG A 126 -24.70 2.36 4.86
C ARG A 126 -24.58 3.89 4.78
N SER A 127 -24.56 4.49 3.59
CA SER A 127 -24.61 5.95 3.42
C SER A 127 -26.05 6.51 3.39
N GLY A 128 -27.05 5.63 3.49
CA GLY A 128 -28.47 5.97 3.34
C GLY A 128 -28.90 6.15 1.89
N ARG A 129 -28.04 5.82 0.91
CA ARG A 129 -28.37 5.98 -0.51
C ARG A 129 -29.27 4.82 -0.96
N PRO A 130 -30.48 5.10 -1.52
CA PRO A 130 -31.35 4.04 -2.02
C PRO A 130 -30.77 3.32 -3.24
N GLN A 131 -30.85 2.01 -3.21
CA GLN A 131 -30.52 1.08 -4.28
C GLN A 131 -31.82 0.63 -4.96
N TYR A 132 -32.33 1.44 -5.91
CA TYR A 132 -33.64 1.20 -6.54
C TYR A 132 -33.73 -0.13 -7.32
N LEU A 133 -32.59 -0.71 -7.68
CA LEU A 133 -32.47 -2.03 -8.30
C LEU A 133 -32.22 -3.15 -7.28
N ALA A 134 -32.47 -2.91 -6.01
CA ALA A 134 -32.56 -3.92 -4.95
C ALA A 134 -33.83 -3.63 -4.14
N GLY A 135 -34.98 -4.04 -4.66
CA GLY A 135 -36.26 -3.68 -4.06
C GLY A 135 -37.37 -4.70 -4.24
N VAL A 136 -38.37 -4.59 -3.38
CA VAL A 136 -39.60 -5.40 -3.39
C VAL A 136 -40.77 -4.48 -3.71
N TRP A 137 -41.57 -4.87 -4.67
CA TRP A 137 -42.71 -4.11 -5.16
C TRP A 137 -44.01 -4.87 -4.93
N ARG A 138 -45.08 -4.15 -4.60
CA ARG A 138 -46.43 -4.69 -4.78
C ARG A 138 -46.70 -4.77 -6.29
N ARG A 139 -47.08 -5.94 -6.79
CA ARG A 139 -47.32 -6.16 -8.23
C ARG A 139 -48.26 -5.12 -8.85
N PRO A 140 -49.41 -4.77 -8.24
CA PRO A 140 -50.30 -3.75 -8.82
C PRO A 140 -49.65 -2.37 -8.91
N ALA A 141 -48.82 -2.00 -7.93
CA ALA A 141 -48.13 -0.72 -7.93
C ALA A 141 -47.05 -0.64 -9.01
N LEU A 142 -46.24 -1.70 -9.16
CA LEU A 142 -45.25 -1.77 -10.24
C LEU A 142 -45.91 -1.72 -11.61
N ARG A 143 -47.05 -2.42 -11.77
CA ARG A 143 -47.83 -2.40 -13.01
C ARG A 143 -48.37 -1.00 -13.31
N ALA A 144 -49.00 -0.35 -12.33
CA ALA A 144 -49.53 1.00 -12.48
C ALA A 144 -48.42 2.03 -12.78
N ALA A 145 -47.25 1.88 -12.15
CA ALA A 145 -46.10 2.75 -12.42
C ALA A 145 -45.58 2.60 -13.86
N LEU A 146 -45.53 1.36 -14.38
CA LEU A 146 -45.16 1.10 -15.78
C LEU A 146 -46.21 1.61 -16.77
N ASP A 147 -47.49 1.35 -16.51
CA ASP A 147 -48.59 1.77 -17.39
C ASP A 147 -48.79 3.30 -17.41
N GLY A 148 -48.26 4.02 -16.40
CA GLY A 148 -48.25 5.49 -16.33
C GLY A 148 -47.14 6.18 -17.13
N LEU A 149 -46.25 5.43 -17.77
CA LEU A 149 -45.18 5.98 -18.60
C LEU A 149 -45.59 6.02 -20.07
N ASP A 150 -45.29 7.13 -20.76
CA ASP A 150 -45.45 7.23 -22.23
C ASP A 150 -44.55 6.24 -22.98
N SER A 151 -43.39 5.92 -22.41
CA SER A 151 -42.42 4.95 -22.93
C SER A 151 -41.52 4.44 -21.81
N VAL A 152 -41.21 3.15 -21.84
CA VAL A 152 -40.26 2.48 -20.93
C VAL A 152 -38.80 2.58 -21.39
N VAL A 153 -38.56 3.04 -22.62
CA VAL A 153 -37.23 3.05 -23.24
C VAL A 153 -36.37 4.18 -22.66
N ASN A 154 -35.17 3.82 -22.20
CA ASN A 154 -34.17 4.70 -21.58
C ASN A 154 -34.67 5.47 -20.34
N GLN A 155 -35.70 4.95 -19.67
CA GLN A 155 -36.19 5.57 -18.44
C GLN A 155 -35.30 5.23 -17.24
N PRO A 156 -35.01 6.20 -16.36
CA PRO A 156 -34.30 5.94 -15.11
C PRO A 156 -35.24 5.29 -14.09
N MET A 157 -34.67 4.54 -13.14
CA MET A 157 -35.47 3.90 -12.07
C MET A 157 -36.33 4.88 -11.27
N LYS A 158 -35.85 6.12 -11.06
CA LYS A 158 -36.61 7.17 -10.37
C LYS A 158 -37.99 7.46 -11.00
N ALA A 159 -38.19 7.18 -12.29
CA ALA A 159 -39.46 7.36 -12.97
C ALA A 159 -40.56 6.39 -12.47
N LEU A 160 -40.16 5.24 -11.91
CA LEU A 160 -41.10 4.25 -11.37
C LEU A 160 -41.34 4.38 -9.87
N VAL A 161 -40.49 5.09 -9.14
CA VAL A 161 -40.49 5.08 -7.67
C VAL A 161 -41.78 5.74 -7.15
N PRO A 162 -42.66 4.99 -6.46
CA PRO A 162 -43.92 5.53 -5.98
C PRO A 162 -43.70 6.46 -4.79
N ALA A 163 -44.59 7.44 -4.63
CA ALA A 163 -44.69 8.23 -3.41
C ALA A 163 -44.97 7.30 -2.22
N GLY A 164 -44.28 7.51 -1.09
CA GLY A 164 -44.43 6.67 0.10
C GLY A 164 -43.70 5.32 0.03
N SER A 165 -42.67 5.19 -0.82
CA SER A 165 -41.73 4.07 -0.75
C SER A 165 -40.92 4.10 0.54
N VAL A 166 -40.60 2.92 1.06
CA VAL A 166 -39.77 2.75 2.26
C VAL A 166 -38.37 2.34 1.84
N THR A 167 -37.36 2.84 2.55
CA THR A 167 -35.98 2.43 2.35
C THR A 167 -35.46 1.78 3.63
N VAL A 168 -34.75 0.66 3.50
CA VAL A 168 -34.19 -0.12 4.61
C VAL A 168 -32.69 -0.23 4.42
N GLU A 169 -31.92 0.20 5.41
CA GLU A 169 -30.47 0.04 5.39
C GLU A 169 -30.12 -1.44 5.54
N LEU A 170 -29.38 -1.98 4.56
CA LEU A 170 -29.03 -3.40 4.50
C LEU A 170 -27.58 -3.58 4.03
N ASP A 171 -26.93 -4.60 4.55
CA ASP A 171 -25.59 -4.99 4.10
C ASP A 171 -25.61 -5.76 2.78
N GLY A 172 -24.53 -5.63 2.01
CA GLY A 172 -24.29 -6.41 0.79
C GLY A 172 -25.03 -5.91 -0.46
N VAL A 173 -25.63 -4.71 -0.39
CA VAL A 173 -26.44 -4.10 -1.46
C VAL A 173 -25.67 -3.09 -2.32
N THR A 174 -24.35 -2.97 -2.11
CA THR A 174 -23.47 -2.12 -2.91
C THR A 174 -23.22 -2.77 -4.27
N ASP A 175 -23.47 -2.02 -5.33
CA ASP A 175 -23.20 -2.37 -6.72
C ASP A 175 -21.72 -2.16 -7.10
N CYS A 176 -21.24 -2.94 -8.07
CA CYS A 176 -19.89 -2.81 -8.62
C CYS A 176 -19.95 -2.28 -10.05
N ASP A 177 -19.71 -0.99 -10.27
CA ASP A 177 -19.78 -0.30 -11.56
C ASP A 177 -18.42 -0.08 -12.25
N THR A 178 -17.33 -0.26 -11.52
CA THR A 178 -15.94 -0.01 -11.96
C THR A 178 -15.02 -1.21 -11.66
N GLU A 179 -13.88 -1.28 -12.35
CA GLU A 179 -12.86 -2.32 -12.07
C GLU A 179 -12.32 -2.24 -10.63
N ASP A 180 -12.20 -1.02 -10.08
CA ASP A 180 -11.78 -0.79 -8.69
C ASP A 180 -12.81 -1.33 -7.69
N GLU A 181 -14.11 -1.16 -7.95
CA GLU A 181 -15.17 -1.73 -7.10
C GLU A 181 -15.20 -3.26 -7.16
N VAL A 182 -15.02 -3.85 -8.34
CA VAL A 182 -14.90 -5.32 -8.47
C VAL A 182 -13.66 -5.82 -7.74
N ARG A 183 -12.52 -5.11 -7.82
CA ARG A 183 -11.32 -5.46 -7.03
C ARG A 183 -11.62 -5.43 -5.54
N ARG A 184 -12.24 -4.36 -5.03
CA ARG A 184 -12.63 -4.25 -3.61
C ARG A 184 -13.60 -5.35 -3.19
N ALA A 185 -14.56 -5.71 -4.05
CA ALA A 185 -15.47 -6.82 -3.80
C ALA A 185 -14.72 -8.16 -3.74
N ARG A 186 -13.76 -8.42 -4.62
CA ARG A 186 -12.92 -9.64 -4.54
C ARG A 186 -12.11 -9.69 -3.25
N VAL A 187 -11.56 -8.55 -2.83
CA VAL A 187 -10.85 -8.42 -1.56
C VAL A 187 -11.76 -8.76 -0.38
N ARG A 188 -12.95 -8.15 -0.33
CA ARG A 188 -13.96 -8.44 0.70
C ARG A 188 -14.45 -9.89 0.66
N ALA A 189 -14.52 -10.50 -0.52
CA ALA A 189 -14.84 -11.92 -0.68
C ALA A 189 -13.68 -12.87 -0.32
N GLY A 190 -12.52 -12.32 0.08
CA GLY A 190 -11.37 -13.09 0.53
C GLY A 190 -10.55 -13.70 -0.61
N GLU A 191 -10.69 -13.22 -1.85
CA GLU A 191 -9.88 -13.69 -2.97
C GLU A 191 -8.40 -13.31 -2.78
N PRO A 192 -7.45 -14.25 -3.00
CA PRO A 192 -6.04 -13.97 -2.79
C PRO A 192 -5.51 -12.99 -3.85
N LEU A 193 -4.78 -11.97 -3.40
CA LEU A 193 -4.06 -11.04 -4.27
C LEU A 193 -2.67 -11.60 -4.61
N ASP A 194 -2.18 -11.40 -5.83
CA ASP A 194 -0.75 -11.58 -6.07
C ASP A 194 0.08 -10.50 -5.33
N LEU A 195 1.40 -10.69 -5.25
CA LEU A 195 2.26 -9.80 -4.47
C LEU A 195 2.27 -8.35 -5.02
N ALA A 196 2.19 -8.19 -6.34
CA ALA A 196 2.20 -6.86 -6.95
C ALA A 196 0.87 -6.12 -6.68
N GLN A 197 -0.25 -6.83 -6.80
CA GLN A 197 -1.59 -6.36 -6.44
C GLN A 197 -1.66 -6.00 -4.96
N ALA A 198 -1.14 -6.83 -4.06
CA ALA A 198 -1.10 -6.55 -2.63
C ALA A 198 -0.31 -5.27 -2.34
N ARG A 199 0.90 -5.11 -2.88
CA ARG A 199 1.71 -3.89 -2.71
C ARG A 199 1.04 -2.64 -3.30
N ALA A 200 0.29 -2.79 -4.39
CA ALA A 200 -0.48 -1.70 -4.96
C ALA A 200 -1.68 -1.31 -4.08
N ALA A 201 -2.42 -2.30 -3.57
CA ALA A 201 -3.54 -2.08 -2.64
C ALA A 201 -3.08 -1.36 -1.37
N LEU A 202 -1.97 -1.80 -0.77
CA LEU A 202 -1.38 -1.12 0.40
C LEU A 202 -1.13 0.38 0.15
N ARG A 203 -0.59 0.74 -1.01
CA ARG A 203 -0.32 2.15 -1.36
C ARG A 203 -1.57 2.96 -1.67
N ALA A 204 -2.62 2.33 -2.15
CA ALA A 204 -3.84 3.01 -2.56
C ALA A 204 -4.86 3.15 -1.41
N GLU A 205 -4.85 2.21 -0.46
CA GLU A 205 -5.93 2.06 0.52
C GLU A 205 -5.50 2.36 1.96
N LEU A 206 -4.21 2.25 2.31
CA LEU A 206 -3.77 2.61 3.67
C LEU A 206 -3.71 4.13 3.86
N THR A 207 -4.16 4.58 5.02
CA THR A 207 -4.12 6.00 5.39
C THR A 207 -2.69 6.44 5.71
N ALA A 208 -2.26 7.61 5.23
CA ALA A 208 -0.95 8.15 5.58
C ALA A 208 -0.92 8.66 7.04
N LEU A 209 0.18 8.42 7.75
CA LEU A 209 0.40 8.88 9.12
C LEU A 209 0.36 10.40 9.21
N PRO A 210 -0.12 10.97 10.33
CA PRO A 210 -0.15 12.42 10.51
C PRO A 210 1.25 13.03 10.43
N VAL A 211 1.32 14.25 9.90
CA VAL A 211 2.56 15.02 9.83
C VAL A 211 2.90 15.55 11.22
N HIS A 212 4.17 15.44 11.60
CA HIS A 212 4.70 16.15 12.75
C HIS A 212 6.07 16.73 12.42
N ARG A 213 6.53 17.71 13.20
CA ARG A 213 7.88 18.25 13.09
C ARG A 213 8.79 17.47 14.02
N GLY A 214 9.92 17.00 13.51
CA GLY A 214 10.85 16.17 14.29
C GLY A 214 12.31 16.39 13.88
N VAL A 215 13.21 16.05 14.81
CA VAL A 215 14.65 16.08 14.57
C VAL A 215 15.02 14.96 13.59
N LEU A 216 15.64 15.31 12.46
CA LEU A 216 15.93 14.39 11.37
C LEU A 216 16.80 13.20 11.81
N ARG A 217 17.73 13.42 12.75
CA ARG A 217 18.60 12.36 13.29
C ARG A 217 17.82 11.26 14.02
N ASP A 218 16.68 11.61 14.63
CA ASP A 218 15.84 10.76 15.46
C ASP A 218 14.64 10.19 14.67
N ALA A 219 14.43 10.69 13.44
CA ALA A 219 13.33 10.35 12.54
C ALA A 219 13.72 9.34 11.44
N ARG A 220 14.76 8.51 11.64
CA ARG A 220 15.08 7.44 10.68
C ARG A 220 13.90 6.49 10.49
N GLY A 221 13.60 6.14 9.24
CA GLY A 221 12.41 5.37 8.85
C GLY A 221 11.18 6.23 8.55
N ALA A 222 11.23 7.53 8.83
CA ALA A 222 10.24 8.50 8.38
C ALA A 222 10.49 8.92 6.91
N ALA A 223 9.59 9.73 6.37
CA ALA A 223 9.80 10.48 5.14
C ALA A 223 9.41 11.94 5.31
N LEU A 224 10.05 12.82 4.53
CA LEU A 224 9.71 14.24 4.49
C LEU A 224 8.25 14.44 4.07
N ALA A 225 7.48 15.19 4.85
CA ALA A 225 6.11 15.57 4.51
C ALA A 225 6.05 16.77 3.57
N GLU A 226 7.09 17.60 3.56
CA GLU A 226 7.25 18.79 2.73
C GLU A 226 8.67 18.83 2.13
N PRO A 227 8.92 19.59 1.05
CA PRO A 227 10.27 19.77 0.53
C PRO A 227 11.20 20.39 1.58
N LEU A 228 12.42 19.84 1.70
CA LEU A 228 13.47 20.38 2.54
C LEU A 228 14.33 21.35 1.72
N THR A 229 14.44 22.59 2.18
CA THR A 229 15.23 23.65 1.54
C THR A 229 16.40 24.07 2.42
N ALA A 230 17.48 24.55 1.79
CA ALA A 230 18.68 24.98 2.50
C ALA A 230 18.38 26.23 3.34
N ALA A 231 18.66 26.17 4.65
CA ALA A 231 18.56 27.34 5.52
C ALA A 231 19.78 28.27 5.34
N GLU A 232 20.92 27.69 4.95
CA GLU A 232 22.20 28.36 4.82
C GLU A 232 22.93 27.90 3.54
N ALA A 233 23.79 28.77 3.01
CA ALA A 233 24.59 28.47 1.83
C ALA A 233 25.67 27.41 2.13
N LEU A 234 25.99 26.58 1.14
CA LEU A 234 27.09 25.62 1.20
C LEU A 234 28.04 25.84 0.00
N PRO A 235 29.34 26.09 0.25
CA PRO A 235 29.92 26.57 1.50
C PRO A 235 29.28 27.86 2.03
N ARG A 236 29.38 28.11 3.34
CA ARG A 236 28.82 29.32 3.99
C ARG A 236 29.63 30.59 3.71
N PHE A 237 30.89 30.43 3.38
CA PHE A 237 31.85 31.49 3.09
C PHE A 237 32.72 31.04 1.92
N ASP A 238 33.40 31.98 1.27
CA ASP A 238 34.46 31.63 0.33
C ASP A 238 35.60 30.94 1.10
N VAL A 239 35.94 29.71 0.69
CA VAL A 239 36.96 28.90 1.37
C VAL A 239 38.03 28.42 0.40
N SER A 240 39.24 28.21 0.91
CA SER A 240 40.32 27.65 0.10
C SER A 240 39.99 26.20 -0.28
N ALA A 241 40.13 25.86 -1.56
CA ALA A 241 39.96 24.49 -2.04
C ALA A 241 41.20 23.63 -1.80
N MET A 242 42.36 24.25 -1.56
CA MET A 242 43.68 23.62 -1.48
C MET A 242 44.53 24.22 -0.36
N ASP A 243 45.58 23.51 0.05
CA ASP A 243 46.64 24.08 0.88
C ASP A 243 47.59 24.90 -0.01
N GLY A 244 47.94 26.10 0.44
CA GLY A 244 48.78 26.99 -0.33
C GLY A 244 48.81 28.41 0.21
N TYR A 245 48.70 29.37 -0.69
CA TYR A 245 48.78 30.79 -0.41
C TYR A 245 47.64 31.52 -1.09
N ALA A 246 46.76 32.17 -0.33
CA ALA A 246 45.81 33.12 -0.87
C ALA A 246 46.58 34.37 -1.32
N VAL A 247 46.40 34.78 -2.57
CA VAL A 247 47.13 35.90 -3.19
C VAL A 247 46.19 36.92 -3.80
N ALA A 248 46.62 38.18 -3.84
CA ALA A 248 45.92 39.28 -4.48
C ALA A 248 46.82 39.98 -5.51
N GLY A 249 46.32 40.22 -6.72
CA GLY A 249 47.06 40.78 -7.85
C GLY A 249 48.07 39.81 -8.47
N ASP A 250 48.91 40.33 -9.36
CA ASP A 250 50.01 39.59 -9.97
C ASP A 250 51.25 39.54 -9.07
N GLY A 251 51.98 38.42 -9.13
CA GLY A 251 53.17 38.19 -8.32
C GLY A 251 54.42 38.91 -8.86
N PRO A 252 55.51 38.92 -8.08
CA PRO A 252 55.66 38.23 -6.79
C PRO A 252 54.93 38.94 -5.64
N TRP A 253 54.47 38.16 -4.66
CA TRP A 253 53.66 38.65 -3.54
C TRP A 253 54.46 38.72 -2.24
N ARG A 254 54.22 39.75 -1.41
CA ARG A 254 54.77 39.82 -0.06
C ARG A 254 54.01 38.87 0.86
N LEU A 255 54.69 37.85 1.37
CA LEU A 255 54.08 36.91 2.31
C LEU A 255 53.90 37.55 3.69
N ARG A 256 52.66 37.61 4.14
CA ARG A 256 52.30 38.04 5.50
C ARG A 256 52.54 36.92 6.51
N ARG A 257 52.64 37.29 7.79
CA ARG A 257 52.93 36.37 8.90
C ARG A 257 51.70 35.66 9.46
N ASP A 258 50.50 36.18 9.21
CA ASP A 258 49.28 35.51 9.59
C ASP A 258 49.02 34.28 8.70
N ILE A 259 48.20 33.35 9.20
CA ILE A 259 47.90 32.08 8.53
C ILE A 259 46.40 31.81 8.65
N GLY A 260 45.76 31.48 7.53
CA GLY A 260 44.36 31.03 7.51
C GLY A 260 44.26 29.53 7.77
N PHE A 261 43.52 29.14 8.81
CA PHE A 261 43.25 27.74 9.14
C PHE A 261 41.74 27.45 9.11
N ALA A 262 41.36 26.22 8.77
CA ALA A 262 39.97 25.78 8.85
C ALA A 262 39.45 25.87 10.29
N GLY A 263 38.25 26.45 10.46
CA GLY A 263 37.66 26.73 11.78
C GLY A 263 38.28 27.91 12.55
N GLY A 264 39.32 28.55 12.00
CA GLY A 264 39.94 29.75 12.56
C GLY A 264 39.21 31.04 12.16
N GLN A 265 39.66 32.17 12.72
CA GLN A 265 39.22 33.49 12.25
C GLN A 265 39.74 33.74 10.84
N ARG A 266 38.89 34.36 9.99
CA ARG A 266 39.29 34.81 8.66
C ARG A 266 40.49 35.77 8.79
N PRO A 267 41.59 35.57 8.04
CA PRO A 267 42.68 36.53 8.04
C PRO A 267 42.21 37.89 7.50
N ALA A 268 42.89 38.98 7.89
CA ALA A 268 42.55 40.31 7.39
C ALA A 268 42.77 40.38 5.87
N GLY A 269 41.92 41.15 5.16
CA GLY A 269 41.93 41.25 3.71
C GLY A 269 43.30 41.54 3.09
N LEU A 270 43.50 41.07 1.86
CA LEU A 270 44.72 41.22 1.09
C LEU A 270 44.63 42.45 0.17
N ARG A 271 45.75 43.16 0.04
CA ARG A 271 45.95 44.18 -0.99
C ARG A 271 46.70 43.59 -2.20
N PRO A 272 46.58 44.16 -3.41
CA PRO A 272 47.38 43.72 -4.55
C PRO A 272 48.87 43.66 -4.22
N GLY A 273 49.51 42.54 -4.55
CA GLY A 273 50.91 42.23 -4.20
C GLY A 273 51.11 41.59 -2.83
N GLU A 274 50.05 41.22 -2.10
CA GLU A 274 50.13 40.50 -0.81
C GLU A 274 49.71 39.03 -0.94
N ALA A 275 50.28 38.19 -0.08
CA ALA A 275 49.90 36.79 0.08
C ALA A 275 49.78 36.41 1.57
N VAL A 276 48.93 35.43 1.87
CA VAL A 276 48.84 34.80 3.19
C VAL A 276 48.81 33.28 3.03
N ARG A 277 49.52 32.58 3.92
CA ARG A 277 49.45 31.11 3.97
C ARG A 277 48.02 30.70 4.33
N ILE A 278 47.46 29.73 3.62
CA ILE A 278 46.09 29.28 3.82
C ILE A 278 45.98 27.76 3.70
N ALA A 279 45.23 27.16 4.61
CA ALA A 279 44.89 25.75 4.58
C ALA A 279 43.54 25.52 3.88
N THR A 280 43.33 24.31 3.36
CA THR A 280 42.08 23.83 2.78
C THR A 280 40.92 24.02 3.77
N GLY A 281 39.81 24.58 3.30
CA GLY A 281 38.62 24.86 4.10
C GLY A 281 38.73 26.12 4.98
N ALA A 282 39.86 26.82 5.01
CA ALA A 282 39.98 28.11 5.67
C ALA A 282 39.26 29.21 4.87
N HIS A 283 38.70 30.20 5.58
CA HIS A 283 38.04 31.34 4.94
C HIS A 283 39.08 32.19 4.19
N VAL A 284 38.88 32.41 2.89
CA VAL A 284 39.81 33.23 2.10
C VAL A 284 39.69 34.70 2.51
N PRO A 285 40.80 35.44 2.68
CA PRO A 285 40.75 36.88 2.97
C PRO A 285 40.00 37.66 1.89
N GLU A 286 39.44 38.81 2.26
CA GLU A 286 38.83 39.72 1.27
C GLU A 286 39.90 40.22 0.30
N GLY A 287 39.56 40.38 -0.97
CA GLY A 287 40.51 40.77 -2.02
C GLY A 287 41.41 39.63 -2.53
N THR A 288 41.17 38.39 -2.12
CA THR A 288 41.88 37.22 -2.68
C THR A 288 41.37 36.92 -4.09
N ASP A 289 42.30 36.86 -5.05
CA ASP A 289 42.00 36.52 -6.44
C ASP A 289 42.09 35.01 -6.70
N ARG A 290 43.01 34.33 -6.02
CA ARG A 290 43.25 32.89 -6.15
C ARG A 290 44.07 32.33 -4.99
N VAL A 291 44.13 31.01 -4.91
CA VAL A 291 45.04 30.25 -4.05
C VAL A 291 46.13 29.60 -4.90
N VAL A 292 47.39 29.95 -4.67
CA VAL A 292 48.54 29.27 -5.26
C VAL A 292 48.90 28.10 -4.38
N ARG A 293 48.79 26.88 -4.90
CA ARG A 293 49.08 25.64 -4.14
C ARG A 293 50.53 25.57 -3.71
N ASP A 294 50.79 24.86 -2.62
CA ASP A 294 52.14 24.68 -2.08
C ASP A 294 53.13 24.15 -3.11
N GLU A 295 52.72 23.14 -3.89
CA GLU A 295 53.55 22.54 -4.94
C GLU A 295 53.85 23.49 -6.11
N PHE A 296 53.16 24.63 -6.20
CA PHE A 296 53.31 25.63 -7.26
C PHE A 296 53.90 26.95 -6.78
N ALA A 297 54.35 27.02 -5.52
CA ALA A 297 54.89 28.23 -4.94
C ALA A 297 56.32 28.04 -4.43
N GLU A 298 57.14 29.07 -4.57
CA GLU A 298 58.48 29.16 -4.01
C GLU A 298 58.63 30.48 -3.25
N LEU A 299 59.18 30.41 -2.03
CA LEU A 299 59.46 31.59 -1.22
C LEU A 299 60.94 31.97 -1.36
N SER A 300 61.19 33.18 -1.85
CA SER A 300 62.54 33.71 -2.00
C SER A 300 63.17 34.09 -0.63
N PRO A 301 64.50 34.27 -0.56
CA PRO A 301 65.18 34.70 0.66
C PRO A 301 64.67 36.04 1.24
N ASP A 302 64.18 36.95 0.39
CA ASP A 302 63.61 38.26 0.76
C ASP A 302 62.10 38.20 1.11
N GLN A 303 61.56 36.99 1.34
CA GLN A 303 60.17 36.74 1.73
C GLN A 303 59.13 37.15 0.67
N LEU A 304 59.51 37.08 -0.60
CA LEU A 304 58.59 37.20 -1.72
C LEU A 304 58.16 35.82 -2.20
N LEU A 305 56.85 35.62 -2.32
CA LEU A 305 56.24 34.42 -2.84
C LEU A 305 56.17 34.51 -4.36
N HIS A 306 56.74 33.51 -5.03
CA HIS A 306 56.70 33.34 -6.48
C HIS A 306 55.87 32.12 -6.82
N ARG A 307 55.09 32.21 -7.90
CA ARG A 307 54.50 31.03 -8.53
C ARG A 307 55.52 30.41 -9.47
N LEU A 308 55.68 29.09 -9.44
CA LEU A 308 56.57 28.37 -10.34
C LEU A 308 56.10 28.52 -11.82
N PRO A 309 57.03 28.64 -12.79
CA PRO A 309 56.71 28.65 -14.21
C PRO A 309 55.94 27.39 -14.65
N ASP A 310 55.16 27.50 -15.73
CA ASP A 310 54.42 26.39 -16.36
C ASP A 310 53.44 25.62 -15.45
N THR A 311 53.09 26.18 -14.29
CA THR A 311 52.04 25.62 -13.41
C THR A 311 50.64 26.07 -13.84
N PRO A 312 49.58 25.29 -13.54
CA PRO A 312 48.20 25.68 -13.87
C PRO A 312 47.77 26.97 -13.16
N LEU A 313 47.06 27.84 -13.88
CA LEU A 313 46.39 29.00 -13.28
C LEU A 313 44.95 28.62 -12.93
N ARG A 314 44.71 28.41 -11.63
CA ARG A 314 43.38 28.12 -11.08
C ARG A 314 43.06 29.10 -9.97
N GLU A 315 41.78 29.31 -9.76
CA GLU A 315 41.29 30.09 -8.63
C GLU A 315 41.50 29.33 -7.32
N ASP A 316 41.16 28.03 -7.29
CA ASP A 316 41.26 27.17 -6.10
C ASP A 316 40.56 27.78 -4.85
N ILE A 317 39.46 28.50 -5.08
CA ILE A 317 38.52 29.00 -4.08
C ILE A 317 37.18 28.33 -4.34
N ARG A 318 36.55 27.77 -3.30
CA ARG A 318 35.13 27.38 -3.35
C ARG A 318 34.31 28.55 -2.88
N ARG A 319 33.46 29.08 -3.76
CA ARG A 319 32.68 30.29 -3.48
C ARG A 319 31.50 29.97 -2.56
N ARG A 320 31.10 30.93 -1.74
CA ARG A 320 29.89 30.81 -0.92
C ARG A 320 28.72 30.44 -1.82
N GLY A 321 28.01 29.38 -1.44
CA GLY A 321 26.82 28.91 -2.15
C GLY A 321 27.08 28.18 -3.47
N GLU A 322 28.33 27.88 -3.80
CA GLU A 322 28.67 27.14 -5.02
C GLU A 322 28.00 25.75 -5.09
N ASP A 323 27.84 25.06 -3.94
CA ASP A 323 27.12 23.79 -3.88
C ASP A 323 25.60 24.01 -3.71
N ARG A 324 25.19 24.93 -2.83
CA ARG A 324 23.79 25.27 -2.52
C ARG A 324 23.65 26.72 -2.06
N GLU A 325 22.66 27.45 -2.58
CA GLU A 325 22.22 28.72 -2.03
C GLU A 325 21.10 28.57 -0.99
N VAL A 326 20.83 29.63 -0.23
CA VAL A 326 19.71 29.68 0.72
C VAL A 326 18.40 29.56 -0.07
N GLY A 327 17.52 28.66 0.38
CA GLY A 327 16.24 28.39 -0.27
C GLY A 327 16.31 27.32 -1.36
N ASP A 328 17.50 26.86 -1.77
CA ASP A 328 17.63 25.78 -2.73
C ASP A 328 16.99 24.48 -2.20
N LEU A 329 16.37 23.74 -3.11
CA LEU A 329 15.84 22.42 -2.80
C LEU A 329 16.98 21.45 -2.45
N VAL A 330 16.92 20.87 -1.27
CA VAL A 330 17.81 19.78 -0.82
C VAL A 330 17.17 18.43 -1.14
N ALA A 331 15.88 18.27 -0.81
CA ALA A 331 15.13 17.05 -1.07
C ALA A 331 13.63 17.33 -1.19
N SER A 332 12.94 16.61 -2.06
CA SER A 332 11.49 16.73 -2.24
C SER A 332 10.70 16.08 -1.11
N ALA A 333 9.44 16.46 -0.94
CA ALA A 333 8.48 15.70 -0.13
C ALA A 333 8.43 14.22 -0.58
N GLY A 334 8.22 13.31 0.37
CA GLY A 334 8.28 11.87 0.14
C GLY A 334 9.69 11.28 0.10
N THR A 335 10.74 12.09 0.29
CA THR A 335 12.11 11.57 0.41
C THR A 335 12.29 10.86 1.76
N PRO A 336 12.74 9.59 1.79
CA PRO A 336 13.01 8.88 3.04
C PRO A 336 14.11 9.56 3.87
N VAL A 337 13.96 9.57 5.19
CA VAL A 337 14.98 10.06 6.13
C VAL A 337 16.10 9.04 6.27
N THR A 338 17.09 9.16 5.40
CA THR A 338 18.32 8.34 5.35
C THR A 338 19.51 9.03 6.00
N LEU A 339 20.61 8.31 6.19
CA LEU A 339 21.90 8.90 6.60
C LEU A 339 22.35 10.04 5.69
N ALA A 340 22.20 9.83 4.37
CA ALA A 340 22.58 10.82 3.37
C ALA A 340 21.71 12.09 3.49
N LEU A 341 20.39 11.95 3.69
CA LEU A 341 19.51 13.09 3.89
C LEU A 341 19.87 13.86 5.17
N VAL A 342 20.10 13.16 6.28
CA VAL A 342 20.48 13.79 7.55
C VAL A 342 21.78 14.57 7.40
N SER A 343 22.79 13.99 6.73
CA SER A 343 24.06 14.67 6.47
C SER A 343 23.89 15.88 5.55
N ALA A 344 23.13 15.75 4.47
CA ALA A 344 22.89 16.85 3.52
C ALA A 344 22.13 18.00 4.19
N ALA A 345 21.07 17.70 4.93
CA ALA A 345 20.30 18.69 5.67
C ALA A 345 21.16 19.42 6.71
N ALA A 346 21.98 18.68 7.48
CA ALA A 346 22.89 19.27 8.45
C ALA A 346 23.91 20.22 7.81
N SER A 347 24.41 19.91 6.59
CA SER A 347 25.37 20.75 5.88
C SER A 347 24.83 22.13 5.47
N VAL A 348 23.50 22.28 5.45
CA VAL A 348 22.79 23.53 5.17
C VAL A 348 21.94 24.00 6.36
N GLU A 349 22.32 23.59 7.57
CA GLU A 349 21.72 23.97 8.86
C GLU A 349 20.26 23.60 9.08
N VAL A 350 19.82 22.51 8.46
CA VAL A 350 18.49 21.95 8.72
C VAL A 350 18.62 20.70 9.57
N THR A 351 18.17 20.79 10.81
CA THR A 351 18.19 19.67 11.77
C THR A 351 16.79 19.10 12.06
N GLU A 352 15.75 19.84 11.71
CA GLU A 352 14.34 19.47 11.89
C GLU A 352 13.55 19.67 10.60
N ALA A 353 12.56 18.80 10.36
CA ALA A 353 11.65 18.91 9.22
C ALA A 353 10.26 18.39 9.57
N ALA A 354 9.25 18.78 8.79
CA ALA A 354 7.96 18.09 8.82
C ALA A 354 8.11 16.70 8.19
N VAL A 355 7.72 15.66 8.93
CA VAL A 355 7.88 14.26 8.54
C VAL A 355 6.62 13.44 8.84
N ARG A 356 6.49 12.29 8.19
CA ARG A 356 5.54 11.22 8.53
C ARG A 356 6.31 9.98 8.96
N GLY A 357 5.93 9.40 10.09
CA GLY A 357 6.64 8.27 10.71
C GLY A 357 7.87 8.69 11.54
N PRO A 358 8.74 7.74 11.96
CA PRO A 358 8.75 6.33 11.55
C PRO A 358 7.49 5.58 11.97
N VAL A 359 7.12 4.55 11.21
CA VAL A 359 6.02 3.65 11.57
C VAL A 359 6.39 2.93 12.87
N ARG A 360 5.56 3.06 13.90
CA ARG A 360 5.75 2.42 15.21
C ARG A 360 4.99 1.10 15.26
N ALA A 361 5.69 -0.01 15.51
CA ALA A 361 5.08 -1.34 15.49
C ALA A 361 5.09 -2.06 16.83
N ARG A 362 3.94 -2.63 17.21
CA ARG A 362 3.81 -3.64 18.26
C ARG A 362 3.84 -5.02 17.64
N ILE A 363 4.66 -5.91 18.20
CA ILE A 363 4.72 -7.31 17.75
C ILE A 363 3.94 -8.18 18.73
N VAL A 364 3.03 -9.00 18.20
CA VAL A 364 2.25 -9.97 18.95
C VAL A 364 2.55 -11.36 18.43
N VAL A 365 3.14 -12.20 19.27
CA VAL A 365 3.38 -13.62 18.96
C VAL A 365 2.31 -14.45 19.63
N THR A 366 1.58 -15.26 18.86
CA THR A 366 0.46 -16.08 19.33
C THR A 366 0.83 -17.56 19.43
N GLY A 367 0.01 -18.34 20.15
CA GLY A 367 0.14 -19.79 20.26
C GLY A 367 0.77 -20.24 21.58
N ASP A 368 -0.01 -20.93 22.41
CA ASP A 368 0.43 -21.42 23.74
C ASP A 368 1.58 -22.45 23.65
N GLU A 369 1.82 -23.03 22.47
CA GLU A 369 2.97 -23.86 22.18
C GLU A 369 4.28 -23.06 22.09
N ILE A 370 4.22 -21.75 21.83
CA ILE A 370 5.41 -20.92 21.64
C ILE A 370 6.01 -20.52 22.97
N ARG A 371 7.28 -20.87 23.18
CA ARG A 371 8.02 -20.52 24.38
C ARG A 371 9.22 -19.62 24.06
N SER A 372 9.21 -18.41 24.60
CA SER A 372 10.31 -17.45 24.45
C SER A 372 11.51 -17.78 25.35
N THR A 373 11.30 -18.01 26.65
CA THR A 373 12.39 -18.17 27.63
C THR A 373 12.32 -19.47 28.43
N GLY A 374 13.47 -19.95 28.93
CA GLY A 374 13.57 -21.17 29.75
C GLY A 374 13.37 -22.48 28.98
N PRO A 375 13.44 -23.64 29.65
CA PRO A 375 13.39 -24.95 29.00
C PRO A 375 12.02 -25.23 28.36
N LEU A 376 12.02 -25.90 27.20
CA LEU A 376 10.79 -26.33 26.55
C LEU A 376 10.07 -27.39 27.40
N ARG A 377 8.75 -27.32 27.42
CA ARG A 377 7.88 -28.37 27.98
C ARG A 377 7.33 -29.23 26.84
N ALA A 378 6.74 -30.37 27.19
CA ALA A 378 6.05 -31.23 26.22
C ALA A 378 4.99 -30.41 25.45
N GLY A 379 4.98 -30.54 24.12
CA GLY A 379 4.08 -29.80 23.24
C GLY A 379 4.51 -28.37 22.90
N GLN A 380 5.63 -27.87 23.45
CA GLN A 380 6.12 -26.52 23.18
C GLN A 380 7.26 -26.50 22.15
N THR A 381 7.31 -25.43 21.36
CA THR A 381 8.42 -25.10 20.46
C THR A 381 9.07 -23.77 20.87
N ARG A 382 10.32 -23.58 20.44
CA ARG A 382 11.08 -22.34 20.73
C ARG A 382 10.59 -21.21 19.84
N ASP A 383 10.36 -20.04 20.42
CA ASP A 383 10.23 -18.81 19.64
C ASP A 383 11.53 -18.53 18.88
N SER A 384 11.47 -18.63 17.57
CA SER A 384 12.61 -18.41 16.65
C SER A 384 12.40 -17.21 15.73
N ILE A 385 11.28 -16.48 15.88
CA ILE A 385 10.93 -15.30 15.08
C ILE A 385 10.99 -14.05 15.93
N GLY A 386 10.37 -14.09 17.11
CA GLY A 386 10.29 -12.96 18.02
C GLY A 386 11.64 -12.29 18.29
N PRO A 387 12.73 -13.05 18.53
CA PRO A 387 14.06 -12.46 18.75
C PRO A 387 14.66 -11.70 17.57
N VAL A 388 14.24 -11.97 16.33
CA VAL A 388 14.85 -11.39 15.11
C VAL A 388 13.92 -10.43 14.36
N LEU A 389 12.61 -10.49 14.63
CA LEU A 389 11.62 -9.69 13.93
C LEU A 389 11.78 -8.17 14.17
N PRO A 390 12.13 -7.67 15.38
CA PRO A 390 12.39 -6.25 15.58
C PRO A 390 13.50 -5.68 14.68
N ASP A 391 14.58 -6.43 14.49
CA ASP A 391 15.71 -6.02 13.66
C ASP A 391 15.35 -6.06 12.17
N LEU A 392 14.60 -7.08 11.74
CA LEU A 392 14.05 -7.18 10.39
C LEU A 392 13.14 -6.00 10.05
N LEU A 393 12.25 -5.65 10.97
CA LEU A 393 11.34 -4.51 10.83
C LEU A 393 12.10 -3.18 10.82
N THR A 394 13.14 -3.05 11.64
CA THR A 394 14.04 -1.88 11.65
C THR A 394 14.72 -1.69 10.29
N ALA A 395 15.19 -2.77 9.67
CA ALA A 395 15.76 -2.73 8.32
C ALA A 395 14.74 -2.30 7.24
N CYS A 396 13.44 -2.49 7.50
CA CYS A 396 12.34 -2.02 6.66
C CYS A 396 11.83 -0.61 7.04
N GLY A 397 12.48 0.09 7.97
CA GLY A 397 12.12 1.46 8.38
C GLY A 397 11.02 1.53 9.46
N VAL A 398 10.75 0.42 10.15
CA VAL A 398 9.77 0.35 11.23
C VAL A 398 10.47 0.39 12.60
N ARG A 399 9.95 1.19 13.53
CA ARG A 399 10.41 1.22 14.93
C ARG A 399 9.55 0.30 15.78
N THR A 400 10.13 -0.79 16.28
CA THR A 400 9.42 -1.68 17.22
C THR A 400 9.27 -1.00 18.59
N VAL A 401 8.04 -0.92 19.12
CA VAL A 401 7.76 -0.33 20.43
C VAL A 401 7.74 -1.39 21.54
N ASP A 402 7.19 -2.56 21.26
CA ASP A 402 7.14 -3.69 22.18
C ASP A 402 6.95 -5.02 21.43
N LEU A 403 7.19 -6.11 22.17
CA LEU A 403 6.93 -7.47 21.74
C LEU A 403 6.23 -8.20 22.87
N VAL A 404 5.03 -8.68 22.59
CA VAL A 404 4.17 -9.36 23.56
C VAL A 404 3.77 -10.75 23.07
N HIS A 405 3.52 -11.64 24.02
CA HIS A 405 2.99 -12.95 23.75
C HIS A 405 1.49 -12.97 24.07
N LEU A 406 0.67 -13.28 23.09
CA LEU A 406 -0.78 -13.42 23.25
C LEU A 406 -1.12 -14.88 23.48
N ARG A 407 -1.78 -15.17 24.60
CA ARG A 407 -2.32 -16.49 24.91
C ARG A 407 -3.55 -16.78 24.07
N ASP A 408 -3.77 -18.05 23.77
CA ASP A 408 -4.94 -18.49 23.02
C ASP A 408 -6.21 -18.39 23.89
N THR A 409 -6.93 -17.28 23.74
CA THR A 409 -8.21 -17.02 24.43
C THR A 409 -9.27 -16.61 23.42
N PRO A 410 -10.57 -16.84 23.69
CA PRO A 410 -11.63 -16.53 22.74
C PRO A 410 -11.68 -15.06 22.28
N ASN A 411 -11.25 -14.13 23.14
CA ASN A 411 -11.32 -12.68 22.91
C ASN A 411 -9.94 -12.00 22.82
N GLY A 412 -8.85 -12.78 22.77
CA GLY A 412 -7.50 -12.23 22.89
C GLY A 412 -7.15 -11.25 21.77
N PHE A 413 -7.60 -11.51 20.54
CA PHE A 413 -7.41 -10.58 19.43
C PHE A 413 -8.25 -9.31 19.57
N ASP A 414 -9.48 -9.40 20.08
CA ASP A 414 -10.32 -8.23 20.33
C ASP A 414 -9.65 -7.29 21.34
N GLU A 415 -9.10 -7.84 22.42
CA GLU A 415 -8.36 -7.06 23.43
C GLU A 415 -7.11 -6.40 22.86
N VAL A 416 -6.36 -7.11 22.02
CA VAL A 416 -5.16 -6.57 21.38
C VAL A 416 -5.51 -5.45 20.39
N LEU A 417 -6.55 -5.63 19.58
CA LEU A 417 -6.99 -4.60 18.63
C LEU A 417 -7.50 -3.36 19.36
N ALA A 418 -8.28 -3.52 20.44
CA ALA A 418 -8.79 -2.42 21.25
C ALA A 418 -7.67 -1.63 21.97
N ALA A 419 -6.52 -2.25 22.21
CA ALA A 419 -5.37 -1.62 22.87
C ALA A 419 -4.31 -1.10 21.86
N ALA A 420 -4.57 -1.14 20.56
CA ALA A 420 -3.57 -0.88 19.52
C ALA A 420 -3.43 0.61 19.12
N ASP A 421 -4.17 1.52 19.75
CA ASP A 421 -4.20 2.96 19.41
C ASP A 421 -2.86 3.69 19.71
N ASP A 422 -1.95 3.07 20.44
CA ASP A 422 -0.63 3.62 20.77
C ASP A 422 0.46 3.28 19.75
N CYS A 423 0.13 2.51 18.70
CA CYS A 423 1.03 2.09 17.64
C CYS A 423 0.41 2.27 16.24
N ASP A 424 1.26 2.39 15.23
CA ASP A 424 0.81 2.57 13.84
C ASP A 424 0.61 1.22 13.13
N LEU A 425 1.31 0.18 13.59
CA LEU A 425 1.36 -1.14 12.99
C LEU A 425 1.32 -2.24 14.07
N LEU A 426 0.34 -3.11 14.00
CA LEU A 426 0.26 -4.33 14.80
C LEU A 426 0.72 -5.53 13.97
N VAL A 427 1.89 -6.08 14.26
CA VAL A 427 2.42 -7.28 13.59
C VAL A 427 2.05 -8.52 14.39
N VAL A 428 1.14 -9.33 13.86
CA VAL A 428 0.65 -10.53 14.53
C VAL A 428 1.25 -11.77 13.89
N VAL A 429 2.11 -12.50 14.61
CA VAL A 429 2.76 -13.73 14.14
C VAL A 429 2.05 -14.95 14.71
N GLY A 430 1.68 -15.90 13.86
CA GLY A 430 1.04 -17.16 14.31
C GLY A 430 -0.47 -17.19 14.12
N ALA A 431 -1.11 -16.04 13.89
CA ALA A 431 -2.55 -15.90 13.68
C ALA A 431 -3.00 -16.28 12.26
N THR A 432 -2.37 -17.28 11.63
CA THR A 432 -2.79 -17.76 10.31
C THR A 432 -2.89 -19.29 10.20
N GLY A 433 -2.78 -20.03 11.31
CA GLY A 433 -3.08 -21.47 11.39
C GLY A 433 -4.58 -21.75 11.49
N ARG A 434 -5.01 -23.02 11.37
CA ARG A 434 -6.43 -23.39 11.56
C ARG A 434 -6.89 -22.97 12.97
N GLY A 435 -7.97 -22.20 13.08
CA GLY A 435 -8.45 -21.64 14.35
C GLY A 435 -7.99 -20.20 14.59
N ALA A 436 -6.70 -19.95 14.85
CA ALA A 436 -6.20 -18.60 15.14
C ALA A 436 -6.38 -17.62 13.96
N ALA A 437 -6.28 -18.12 12.72
CA ALA A 437 -6.59 -17.33 11.53
C ALA A 437 -8.04 -16.87 11.45
N ASP A 438 -8.95 -17.73 11.91
CA ASP A 438 -10.37 -17.47 11.88
C ASP A 438 -10.74 -16.52 13.03
N GLN A 439 -10.08 -16.65 14.18
CA GLN A 439 -10.22 -15.73 15.30
C GLN A 439 -9.73 -14.31 14.95
N LEU A 440 -8.54 -14.16 14.35
CA LEU A 440 -8.07 -12.84 13.92
C LEU A 440 -8.99 -12.23 12.87
N ARG A 441 -9.45 -13.00 11.87
CA ARG A 441 -10.42 -12.52 10.89
C ARG A 441 -11.73 -12.10 11.53
N GLY A 442 -12.25 -12.89 12.47
CA GLY A 442 -13.46 -12.55 13.20
C GLY A 442 -13.30 -11.31 14.08
N ALA A 443 -12.13 -11.12 14.70
CA ALA A 443 -11.84 -9.92 15.48
C ALA A 443 -11.73 -8.67 14.60
N LEU A 444 -11.10 -8.78 13.43
CA LEU A 444 -11.06 -7.71 12.43
C LEU A 444 -12.46 -7.34 11.93
N ASP A 445 -13.31 -8.33 11.66
CA ASP A 445 -14.71 -8.14 11.24
C ASP A 445 -15.53 -7.43 12.33
N ARG A 446 -15.40 -7.86 13.60
CA ARG A 446 -16.05 -7.20 14.75
C ARG A 446 -15.55 -5.81 15.04
N ALA A 447 -14.29 -5.51 14.70
CA ALA A 447 -13.70 -4.19 14.81
C ALA A 447 -14.00 -3.30 13.59
N ASP A 448 -14.88 -3.75 12.68
CA ASP A 448 -15.21 -3.10 11.41
C ASP A 448 -13.95 -2.71 10.58
N ALA A 449 -12.86 -3.47 10.75
CA ALA A 449 -11.58 -3.16 10.12
C ALA A 449 -11.66 -3.35 8.60
N THR A 450 -11.09 -2.41 7.87
CA THR A 450 -11.01 -2.48 6.41
C THR A 450 -9.91 -3.45 6.00
N ILE A 451 -10.28 -4.58 5.41
CA ILE A 451 -9.32 -5.56 4.86
C ILE A 451 -8.74 -5.02 3.55
N VAL A 452 -7.42 -4.76 3.53
CA VAL A 452 -6.68 -4.29 2.34
C VAL A 452 -6.07 -5.45 1.56
N VAL A 453 -5.55 -6.45 2.28
CA VAL A 453 -5.02 -7.69 1.68
C VAL A 453 -5.63 -8.87 2.42
N PRO A 454 -6.58 -9.62 1.84
CA PRO A 454 -7.27 -10.68 2.58
C PRO A 454 -6.42 -11.96 2.70
N ARG A 455 -5.69 -12.27 1.61
CA ARG A 455 -4.79 -13.41 1.40
C ARG A 455 -3.79 -13.07 0.30
N LEU A 456 -2.66 -13.79 0.29
CA LEU A 456 -1.67 -13.70 -0.77
C LEU A 456 -1.66 -14.95 -1.67
N ARG A 457 -1.51 -14.74 -2.97
CA ARG A 457 -1.24 -15.81 -3.94
C ARG A 457 0.27 -16.05 -4.04
N MET A 458 0.87 -16.41 -2.91
CA MET A 458 2.31 -16.53 -2.72
C MET A 458 2.66 -17.76 -1.88
N ARG A 459 3.81 -18.39 -2.18
CA ARG A 459 4.34 -19.51 -1.39
C ARG A 459 5.81 -19.26 -0.99
N PRO A 460 6.15 -19.38 0.31
CA PRO A 460 5.24 -19.41 1.46
C PRO A 460 4.60 -18.02 1.70
N GLY A 461 3.63 -17.92 2.62
CA GLY A 461 3.01 -16.64 2.97
C GLY A 461 1.56 -16.44 2.54
N GLY A 462 0.92 -17.44 1.91
CA GLY A 462 -0.41 -17.25 1.34
C GLY A 462 -1.55 -16.91 2.30
N SER A 463 -1.38 -17.21 3.59
CA SER A 463 -2.36 -16.96 4.65
C SER A 463 -2.29 -15.56 5.27
N THR A 464 -1.37 -14.72 4.79
CA THR A 464 -1.16 -13.34 5.25
C THR A 464 -2.40 -12.48 5.07
N ILE A 465 -2.67 -11.63 6.05
CA ILE A 465 -3.75 -10.64 6.00
C ILE A 465 -3.20 -9.25 6.36
N VAL A 466 -3.69 -8.22 5.68
CA VAL A 466 -3.47 -6.82 6.05
C VAL A 466 -4.80 -6.11 6.14
N ALA A 467 -5.02 -5.41 7.24
CA ALA A 467 -6.22 -4.62 7.50
C ALA A 467 -5.87 -3.29 8.16
N GLU A 468 -6.77 -2.32 8.10
CA GLU A 468 -6.67 -1.04 8.82
C GLU A 468 -7.91 -0.90 9.72
N THR A 469 -7.69 -0.65 11.00
CA THR A 469 -8.78 -0.35 11.95
C THR A 469 -9.29 1.07 11.74
N ASP A 470 -10.48 1.38 12.26
CA ASP A 470 -11.03 2.74 12.23
C ASP A 470 -10.17 3.77 12.99
N SER A 471 -9.40 3.33 13.99
CA SER A 471 -8.41 4.17 14.67
C SER A 471 -7.17 4.47 13.82
N GLY A 472 -7.06 3.84 12.65
CA GLY A 472 -5.96 4.03 11.70
C GLY A 472 -4.77 3.11 11.95
N THR A 473 -4.85 2.14 12.87
CA THR A 473 -3.80 1.15 13.11
C THR A 473 -3.84 0.07 12.03
N THR A 474 -2.71 -0.17 11.37
CA THR A 474 -2.60 -1.24 10.38
C THR A 474 -2.29 -2.56 11.08
N VAL A 475 -3.02 -3.63 10.78
CA VAL A 475 -2.75 -4.99 11.26
C VAL A 475 -2.08 -5.80 10.17
N LEU A 476 -0.88 -6.31 10.41
CA LEU A 476 -0.15 -7.23 9.53
C LEU A 476 -0.13 -8.63 10.17
N GLY A 477 -1.03 -9.49 9.72
CA GLY A 477 -1.10 -10.89 10.14
C GLY A 477 -0.12 -11.76 9.34
N LEU A 478 0.93 -12.23 9.99
CA LEU A 478 2.00 -13.06 9.42
C LEU A 478 1.80 -14.55 9.73
N PRO A 479 2.25 -15.45 8.82
CA PRO A 479 2.22 -16.88 9.09
C PRO A 479 3.05 -17.29 10.32
N GLY A 480 2.61 -18.33 11.03
CA GLY A 480 3.35 -18.85 12.19
C GLY A 480 4.67 -19.56 11.85
N ASN A 481 4.85 -19.98 10.59
CA ASN A 481 6.09 -20.60 10.14
C ASN A 481 7.21 -19.54 10.00
N PRO A 482 8.38 -19.68 10.66
CA PRO A 482 9.40 -18.64 10.70
C PRO A 482 9.85 -18.06 9.37
N PHE A 483 10.24 -18.91 8.42
CA PHE A 483 10.67 -18.40 7.11
C PHE A 483 9.50 -17.74 6.36
N ALA A 484 8.27 -18.23 6.52
CA ALA A 484 7.11 -17.66 5.87
C ALA A 484 6.78 -16.26 6.43
N ALA A 485 6.91 -16.08 7.74
CA ALA A 485 6.76 -14.78 8.40
C ALA A 485 7.79 -13.78 7.86
N VAL A 486 9.07 -14.14 7.88
CA VAL A 486 10.18 -13.29 7.41
C VAL A 486 10.05 -12.95 5.92
N ALA A 487 9.77 -13.95 5.08
CA ALA A 487 9.60 -13.75 3.64
C ALA A 487 8.44 -12.79 3.34
N THR A 488 7.32 -12.94 4.05
CA THR A 488 6.15 -12.07 3.87
C THR A 488 6.43 -10.67 4.40
N ALA A 489 7.05 -10.54 5.58
CA ALA A 489 7.40 -9.26 6.16
C ALA A 489 8.34 -8.46 5.24
N LEU A 490 9.40 -9.08 4.71
CA LEU A 490 10.29 -8.44 3.73
C LEU A 490 9.57 -8.06 2.43
N ALA A 491 8.60 -8.88 1.99
CA ALA A 491 7.88 -8.63 0.76
C ALA A 491 6.88 -7.46 0.88
N LEU A 492 6.22 -7.28 2.03
CA LEU A 492 5.13 -6.30 2.20
C LEU A 492 5.51 -5.04 2.98
N THR A 493 6.35 -5.16 4.02
CA THR A 493 6.63 -4.05 4.95
C THR A 493 7.17 -2.80 4.25
N PRO A 494 8.08 -2.88 3.25
CA PRO A 494 8.53 -1.68 2.54
C PRO A 494 7.39 -0.93 1.82
N ALA A 495 6.41 -1.65 1.26
CA ALA A 495 5.26 -1.04 0.61
C ALA A 495 4.27 -0.44 1.63
N LEU A 496 4.09 -1.11 2.77
CA LEU A 496 3.31 -0.62 3.90
C LEU A 496 3.92 0.67 4.46
N VAL A 497 5.23 0.69 4.75
CA VAL A 497 5.94 1.88 5.23
C VAL A 497 5.83 3.02 4.22
N ALA A 498 6.05 2.74 2.93
CA ALA A 498 5.89 3.75 1.88
C ALA A 498 4.47 4.35 1.84
N ALA A 499 3.42 3.53 1.98
CA ALA A 499 2.04 4.00 2.04
C ALA A 499 1.80 4.88 3.26
N ARG A 500 2.25 4.43 4.45
CA ARG A 500 2.05 5.12 5.73
C ARG A 500 2.86 6.41 5.84
N THR A 501 4.06 6.50 5.25
CA THR A 501 4.91 7.70 5.33
C THR A 501 4.79 8.62 4.11
N GLY A 502 4.14 8.16 3.03
CA GLY A 502 4.15 8.86 1.74
C GLY A 502 5.51 8.79 1.04
N ALA A 503 6.41 7.92 1.48
CA ALA A 503 7.71 7.72 0.83
C ALA A 503 7.55 7.10 -0.56
N GLN A 504 8.52 7.37 -1.44
CA GLN A 504 8.67 6.54 -2.63
C GLN A 504 9.16 5.14 -2.22
N PRO A 505 8.54 4.05 -2.71
CA PRO A 505 9.03 2.71 -2.44
C PRO A 505 10.43 2.52 -3.03
N PRO A 506 11.28 1.70 -2.40
CA PRO A 506 12.60 1.40 -2.93
C PRO A 506 12.49 0.79 -4.32
N ARG A 507 13.42 1.14 -5.21
CA ARG A 507 13.50 0.52 -6.53
C ARG A 507 13.79 -0.98 -6.35
N PRO A 508 13.01 -1.88 -6.97
CA PRO A 508 13.27 -3.31 -6.90
C PRO A 508 14.65 -3.65 -7.45
N LEU A 509 15.40 -4.50 -6.74
CA LEU A 509 16.64 -5.09 -7.24
C LEU A 509 16.28 -6.25 -8.16
N LEU A 510 16.26 -6.00 -9.47
CA LEU A 510 15.96 -7.02 -10.48
C LEU A 510 17.26 -7.66 -10.99
N VAL A 511 17.36 -8.99 -10.90
CA VAL A 511 18.53 -9.75 -11.34
C VAL A 511 18.12 -11.02 -12.09
N PRO A 512 18.89 -11.49 -13.08
CA PRO A 512 18.65 -12.78 -13.71
C PRO A 512 18.82 -13.93 -12.70
N LEU A 513 17.82 -14.81 -12.61
CA LEU A 513 17.89 -16.03 -11.80
C LEU A 513 18.23 -17.23 -12.70
N ALA A 514 19.45 -17.76 -12.58
CA ALA A 514 19.98 -18.75 -13.50
C ALA A 514 19.21 -20.09 -13.47
N ASN A 515 18.54 -20.41 -12.36
CA ASN A 515 17.77 -21.64 -12.18
C ASN A 515 16.28 -21.39 -11.87
N ALA A 516 15.71 -20.31 -12.42
CA ALA A 516 14.32 -19.94 -12.14
C ALA A 516 13.31 -21.05 -12.46
N ALA A 517 13.50 -21.83 -13.53
CA ALA A 517 12.61 -22.91 -13.91
C ALA A 517 12.56 -24.02 -12.87
N ALA A 518 13.69 -24.31 -12.20
CA ALA A 518 13.77 -25.30 -11.12
C ALA A 518 13.08 -24.81 -9.82
N VAL A 519 12.90 -23.50 -9.68
CA VAL A 519 12.27 -22.88 -8.51
C VAL A 519 10.79 -22.58 -8.77
N ALA A 520 10.41 -22.26 -10.01
CA ALA A 520 9.09 -21.80 -10.39
C ALA A 520 7.96 -22.73 -9.91
N ALA A 521 6.79 -22.14 -9.67
CA ALA A 521 5.58 -22.84 -9.23
C ALA A 521 4.34 -22.23 -9.91
N PRO A 522 3.13 -22.80 -9.75
CA PRO A 522 1.89 -22.19 -10.28
C PRO A 522 1.50 -20.85 -9.64
N VAL A 523 2.16 -20.47 -8.55
CA VAL A 523 1.98 -19.20 -7.83
C VAL A 523 3.35 -18.57 -7.57
N THR A 524 3.38 -17.28 -7.23
CA THR A 524 4.62 -16.59 -6.89
C THR A 524 5.34 -17.33 -5.78
N ARG A 525 6.63 -17.62 -5.97
CA ARG A 525 7.43 -18.36 -5.02
C ARG A 525 8.54 -17.47 -4.46
N VAL A 526 8.62 -17.38 -3.13
CA VAL A 526 9.71 -16.68 -2.45
C VAL A 526 10.66 -17.72 -1.88
N VAL A 527 11.92 -17.67 -2.31
CA VAL A 527 12.95 -18.64 -1.92
C VAL A 527 14.22 -17.94 -1.45
N PRO A 528 15.02 -18.55 -0.56
CA PRO A 528 16.37 -18.07 -0.30
C PRO A 528 17.19 -18.04 -1.59
N ALA A 529 18.04 -17.03 -1.75
CA ALA A 529 18.86 -16.85 -2.92
C ALA A 529 20.25 -16.31 -2.56
N ARG A 530 21.23 -16.62 -3.41
CA ARG A 530 22.60 -16.12 -3.29
C ARG A 530 23.14 -15.66 -4.63
N ALA A 531 24.08 -14.74 -4.59
CA ALA A 531 24.88 -14.40 -5.76
C ALA A 531 25.79 -15.59 -6.13
N ALA A 532 25.99 -15.79 -7.43
CA ALA A 532 26.89 -16.80 -8.00
C ALA A 532 27.59 -16.23 -9.24
N GLU A 533 28.61 -16.94 -9.74
CA GLU A 533 29.19 -16.60 -11.04
C GLU A 533 28.12 -16.77 -12.15
N GLY A 534 27.87 -15.70 -12.90
CA GLY A 534 26.87 -15.70 -13.98
C GLY A 534 25.44 -15.36 -13.57
N GLY A 535 25.18 -14.95 -12.31
CA GLY A 535 23.87 -14.44 -11.90
C GLY A 535 23.50 -14.79 -10.46
N TRP A 536 22.22 -15.04 -10.21
CA TRP A 536 21.74 -15.50 -8.91
C TRP A 536 21.23 -16.94 -8.99
N LEU A 537 21.31 -17.64 -7.85
CA LEU A 537 20.75 -18.98 -7.67
C LEU A 537 19.74 -18.98 -6.53
N GLY A 538 18.57 -19.57 -6.79
CA GLY A 538 17.51 -19.75 -5.80
C GLY A 538 17.46 -21.18 -5.28
N ASP A 539 17.14 -21.35 -3.99
CA ASP A 539 17.01 -22.66 -3.37
C ASP A 539 15.68 -23.33 -3.78
N ALA A 540 15.76 -24.44 -4.52
CA ALA A 540 14.58 -25.19 -4.96
C ALA A 540 13.82 -25.86 -3.80
N ALA A 541 14.51 -26.19 -2.71
CA ALA A 541 13.94 -26.79 -1.51
C ALA A 541 13.91 -25.77 -0.36
N VAL A 542 12.71 -25.35 0.05
CA VAL A 542 12.52 -24.37 1.12
C VAL A 542 12.03 -25.07 2.38
N ARG A 543 12.79 -24.97 3.47
CA ARG A 543 12.38 -25.40 4.80
C ARG A 543 11.81 -24.21 5.57
N THR A 544 10.57 -24.32 6.05
CA THR A 544 9.87 -23.16 6.64
C THR A 544 9.88 -23.13 8.17
N ALA A 545 10.30 -24.22 8.82
CA ALA A 545 10.21 -24.40 10.27
C ALA A 545 11.22 -23.56 11.07
N HIS A 546 12.25 -23.04 10.43
CA HIS A 546 13.29 -22.20 11.04
C HIS A 546 13.99 -21.36 9.97
N LEU A 547 14.83 -20.40 10.39
CA LEU A 547 15.57 -19.52 9.49
C LEU A 547 16.93 -20.06 9.03
N GLY A 548 17.34 -21.26 9.47
CA GLY A 548 18.63 -21.86 9.09
C GLY A 548 18.89 -21.98 7.58
N GLY A 549 17.85 -22.01 6.73
CA GLY A 549 18.02 -21.97 5.26
C GLY A 549 18.46 -20.61 4.71
N LEU A 550 18.56 -19.58 5.56
CA LEU A 550 19.08 -18.26 5.22
C LEU A 550 20.58 -18.11 5.56
N ILE A 551 21.15 -19.10 6.25
CA ILE A 551 22.59 -19.10 6.54
C ILE A 551 23.33 -19.16 5.19
N ASP A 552 24.25 -18.22 4.98
CA ASP A 552 25.00 -18.02 3.73
C ASP A 552 24.12 -17.69 2.50
N ARG A 553 23.02 -16.96 2.71
CA ARG A 553 22.19 -16.38 1.64
C ARG A 553 22.24 -14.87 1.66
N ASP A 554 22.20 -14.28 0.47
CA ASP A 554 22.30 -12.82 0.30
C ASP A 554 20.92 -12.15 0.33
N GLY A 555 19.87 -12.90 0.00
CA GLY A 555 18.52 -12.37 -0.13
C GLY A 555 17.46 -13.45 -0.33
N LEU A 556 16.24 -13.01 -0.61
CA LEU A 556 15.14 -13.87 -1.06
C LEU A 556 14.79 -13.48 -2.50
N ALA A 557 14.70 -14.46 -3.40
CA ALA A 557 14.21 -14.25 -4.75
C ALA A 557 12.70 -14.39 -4.82
N VAL A 558 12.02 -13.41 -5.43
CA VAL A 558 10.59 -13.44 -5.75
C VAL A 558 10.43 -13.95 -7.17
N VAL A 559 10.10 -15.22 -7.31
CA VAL A 559 10.00 -15.94 -8.59
C VAL A 559 8.57 -15.96 -9.07
N ALA A 560 8.33 -15.44 -10.28
CA ALA A 560 7.00 -15.41 -10.89
C ALA A 560 6.49 -16.82 -11.25
N PRO A 561 5.16 -17.01 -11.37
CA PRO A 561 4.61 -18.27 -11.84
C PRO A 561 5.13 -18.64 -13.22
N GLY A 562 5.63 -19.88 -13.38
CA GLY A 562 6.14 -20.37 -14.67
C GLY A 562 7.41 -19.67 -15.19
N ALA A 563 8.17 -19.00 -14.33
CA ALA A 563 9.44 -18.36 -14.69
C ALA A 563 10.42 -19.34 -15.37
N ARG A 564 11.21 -18.82 -16.31
CA ARG A 564 12.23 -19.54 -17.07
C ARG A 564 13.62 -19.11 -16.62
N ASP A 565 14.60 -19.98 -16.81
CA ASP A 565 15.99 -19.69 -16.45
C ASP A 565 16.49 -18.41 -17.12
N GLY A 566 17.11 -17.54 -16.33
CA GLY A 566 17.57 -16.22 -16.75
C GLY A 566 16.53 -15.11 -16.67
N ASP A 567 15.25 -15.42 -16.40
CA ASP A 567 14.23 -14.39 -16.20
C ASP A 567 14.65 -13.44 -15.04
N PRO A 568 14.40 -12.13 -15.17
CA PRO A 568 14.67 -11.18 -14.10
C PRO A 568 13.70 -11.41 -12.94
N VAL A 569 14.25 -11.58 -11.74
CA VAL A 569 13.49 -11.71 -10.49
C VAL A 569 13.86 -10.58 -9.54
N GLU A 570 12.93 -10.21 -8.67
CA GLU A 570 13.21 -9.28 -7.58
C GLU A 570 13.95 -10.01 -6.45
N ILE A 571 15.02 -9.38 -5.95
CA ILE A 571 15.72 -9.80 -4.74
C ILE A 571 15.30 -8.91 -3.57
N LEU A 572 14.80 -9.55 -2.51
CA LEU A 572 14.59 -8.95 -1.20
C LEU A 572 15.86 -9.17 -0.38
N PRO A 573 16.72 -8.15 -0.17
CA PRO A 573 17.97 -8.33 0.56
C PRO A 573 17.69 -8.71 2.02
N LEU A 574 18.53 -9.60 2.57
CA LEU A 574 18.50 -9.85 4.02
C LEU A 574 19.21 -8.71 4.76
N PRO A 575 18.70 -8.28 5.93
CA PRO A 575 19.44 -7.37 6.79
C PRO A 575 20.77 -8.03 7.20
N ARG A 576 21.85 -7.25 7.23
CA ARG A 576 23.17 -7.69 7.66
C ARG A 576 23.59 -7.00 8.94
#